data_AF-A0A8J5N2G2-F1
#
_entry.id   AF-A0A8J5N2G2-F1
#
_cell.length_a   1.000
_cell.length_b   1.000
_cell.length_c   1.000
_cell.angle_alpha   90.00
_cell.angle_beta   90.00
_cell.angle_gamma   90.00
#
_symmetry.space_group_name_H-M   'P 1'
#
loop_
_entity.id
_entity.type
_entity.pdbx_description
1 polymer ?
#
loop_
_entity_poly.entity_id
_entity_poly.type
_entity_poly.pdbx_seq_one_letter_code
_entity_poly.pdbx_strand_id
1 'polypeptide(L)'
;MDSKLSKSAILGLTSTKEWRQSFTHLPIIRRMSQVCHLTYSAIIAAAFRNGDYDTGWEYMETMWKEGKEPQDKVFLEWVRQCGGAEKTEEKMALANILFRYLCTFEIFPQLPVIEEIAKLFKDSLGWSSHYVKLSSRGRCPACREELECLGVDEEEFKQLQPYPVI
;
A
#
# COMPACT_ATOMS: atom_id res chain seq x y z
N MET A 1 7.25 17.72 25.64
CA MET A 1 6.30 17.35 24.56
C MET A 1 6.00 15.86 24.73
N ASP A 2 4.72 15.48 24.82
CA ASP A 2 4.33 14.07 24.99
C ASP A 2 4.01 13.39 23.63
N SER A 3 3.81 12.07 23.66
CA SER A 3 3.52 11.26 22.46
C SER A 3 2.21 11.67 21.77
N LYS A 4 1.19 12.08 22.53
CA LYS A 4 -0.13 12.43 21.97
C LYS A 4 -0.04 13.72 21.17
N LEU A 5 0.60 14.75 21.73
CA LEU A 5 0.84 16.00 21.04
C LEU A 5 1.71 15.80 19.79
N SER A 6 2.73 14.95 19.88
CA SER A 6 3.61 14.61 18.74
C SER A 6 2.83 13.92 17.61
N LYS A 7 1.91 13.00 17.94
CA LYS A 7 1.02 12.36 16.95
C LYS A 7 0.13 13.38 16.26
N SER A 8 -0.50 14.27 17.02
CA SER A 8 -1.33 15.35 16.45
C SER A 8 -0.53 16.30 15.56
N ALA A 9 0.70 16.67 15.97
CA ALA A 9 1.59 17.49 15.16
C ALA A 9 1.92 16.81 13.82
N ILE A 10 2.24 15.52 13.81
CA ILE A 10 2.48 14.77 12.56
C ILE A 10 1.25 14.80 11.66
N LEU A 11 0.07 14.49 12.19
CA LEU A 11 -1.18 14.47 11.40
C LEU A 11 -1.49 15.86 10.79
N GLY A 12 -1.21 16.94 11.54
CA GLY A 12 -1.34 18.31 11.04
C GLY A 12 -0.32 18.62 9.94
N LEU A 13 0.97 18.41 10.22
CA LEU A 13 2.08 18.75 9.31
C LEU A 13 1.98 18.00 7.98
N THR A 14 1.62 16.71 8.01
CA THR A 14 1.44 15.86 6.80
C THR A 14 0.32 16.32 5.86
N SER A 15 -0.51 17.26 6.31
CA SER A 15 -1.55 17.90 5.49
C SER A 15 -1.08 19.23 4.88
N THR A 16 0.19 19.61 5.06
CA THR A 16 0.75 20.90 4.61
C THR A 16 1.96 20.72 3.70
N LYS A 17 2.51 21.83 3.19
CA LYS A 17 3.79 21.85 2.46
C LYS A 17 4.98 21.53 3.37
N GLU A 18 4.85 21.73 4.67
CA GLU A 18 5.87 21.49 5.70
C GLU A 18 5.89 20.03 6.18
N TRP A 19 5.35 19.09 5.40
CA TRP A 19 5.16 17.70 5.82
C TRP A 19 6.44 17.01 6.31
N ARG A 20 7.61 17.38 5.77
CA ARG A 20 8.91 16.87 6.23
C ARG A 20 9.23 17.22 7.69
N GLN A 21 8.69 18.33 8.21
CA GLN A 21 8.85 18.67 9.63
C GLN A 21 8.22 17.62 10.55
N SER A 22 7.26 16.82 10.04
CA SER A 22 6.65 15.73 10.82
C SER A 22 7.68 14.70 11.31
N PHE A 23 8.80 14.52 10.60
CA PHE A 23 9.84 13.58 10.99
C PHE A 23 10.54 13.96 12.30
N THR A 24 10.57 15.24 12.66
CA THR A 24 11.15 15.69 13.93
C THR A 24 10.40 15.15 15.16
N HIS A 25 9.12 14.78 14.98
CA HIS A 25 8.25 14.24 16.02
C HIS A 25 8.29 12.71 16.15
N LEU A 26 8.74 11.99 15.11
CA LEU A 26 8.82 10.52 15.13
C LEU A 26 9.72 9.98 16.26
N PRO A 27 10.94 10.53 16.50
CA PRO A 27 11.78 10.08 17.61
C PRO A 27 11.12 10.24 18.98
N ILE A 28 10.32 11.30 19.16
CA ILE A 28 9.59 11.54 20.42
C ILE A 28 8.55 10.45 20.61
N ILE A 29 7.78 10.12 19.57
CA ILE A 29 6.79 9.05 19.64
C ILE A 29 7.49 7.73 19.94
N ARG A 30 8.52 7.35 19.18
CA ARG A 30 9.24 6.08 19.31
C ARG A 30 9.86 5.87 20.70
N ARG A 31 10.34 6.94 21.34
CA ARG A 31 10.87 6.87 22.72
C ARG A 31 9.80 6.63 23.78
N MET A 32 8.57 7.06 23.52
CA MET A 32 7.49 7.06 24.52
C MET A 32 6.44 5.98 24.27
N SER A 33 6.31 5.51 23.02
CA SER A 33 5.23 4.61 22.58
C SER A 33 5.51 4.05 21.18
N GLN A 34 4.68 3.12 20.72
CA GLN A 34 4.71 2.71 19.32
C GLN A 34 4.05 3.76 18.41
N VAL A 35 4.61 3.92 17.20
CA VAL A 35 4.01 4.71 16.11
C VAL A 35 2.77 3.96 15.62
N CYS A 36 1.60 4.58 15.62
CA CYS A 36 0.38 3.89 15.21
C CYS A 36 0.18 3.96 13.69
N HIS A 37 -0.71 3.09 13.19
CA HIS A 37 -1.00 2.99 11.75
C HIS A 37 -1.49 4.32 11.14
N LEU A 38 -2.24 5.13 11.90
CA LEU A 38 -2.70 6.46 11.47
C LEU A 38 -1.53 7.39 11.13
N THR A 39 -0.50 7.39 11.98
CA THR A 39 0.70 8.23 11.84
C THR A 39 1.53 7.79 10.65
N TYR A 40 1.81 6.48 10.52
CA TYR A 40 2.50 5.95 9.34
C TYR A 40 1.75 6.28 8.05
N SER A 41 0.45 5.97 8.00
CA SER A 41 -0.37 6.22 6.81
C SER A 41 -0.43 7.70 6.44
N ALA A 42 -0.36 8.62 7.40
CA ALA A 42 -0.33 10.05 7.13
C ALA A 42 0.99 10.50 6.49
N ILE A 43 2.11 9.98 7.00
CA ILE A 43 3.45 10.24 6.46
C ILE A 43 3.58 9.67 5.04
N ILE A 44 3.17 8.42 4.84
CA ILE A 44 3.26 7.74 3.54
C ILE A 44 2.43 8.50 2.50
N ALA A 45 1.17 8.83 2.83
CA ALA A 45 0.32 9.62 1.94
C ALA A 45 0.92 11.01 1.65
N ALA A 46 1.51 11.69 2.64
CA ALA A 46 2.18 12.95 2.39
C ALA A 46 3.39 12.80 1.45
N ALA A 47 4.20 11.76 1.64
CA ALA A 47 5.36 11.48 0.79
C ALA A 47 4.93 11.24 -0.67
N PHE A 48 3.95 10.37 -0.90
CA PHE A 48 3.38 10.12 -2.24
C PHE A 48 2.82 11.37 -2.89
N ARG A 49 2.04 12.18 -2.16
CA ARG A 49 1.48 13.44 -2.67
C ARG A 49 2.55 14.40 -3.18
N ASN A 50 3.72 14.39 -2.54
CA ASN A 50 4.82 15.29 -2.84
C ASN A 50 5.89 14.67 -3.76
N GLY A 51 5.61 13.50 -4.36
CA GLY A 51 6.54 12.84 -5.29
C GLY A 51 7.74 12.15 -4.62
N ASP A 52 7.78 12.06 -3.29
CA ASP A 52 8.84 11.40 -2.53
C ASP A 52 8.51 9.92 -2.34
N TYR A 53 8.55 9.17 -3.45
CA TYR A 53 8.12 7.78 -3.49
C TYR A 53 9.02 6.87 -2.66
N ASP A 54 10.33 7.11 -2.67
CA ASP A 54 11.30 6.33 -1.89
C ASP A 54 10.97 6.36 -0.40
N THR A 55 10.75 7.57 0.15
CA THR A 55 10.35 7.73 1.55
C THR A 55 9.00 7.07 1.81
N GLY A 56 8.03 7.23 0.91
CA GLY A 56 6.71 6.62 1.05
C GLY A 56 6.78 5.10 1.15
N TRP A 57 7.55 4.46 0.27
CA TRP A 57 7.71 3.00 0.26
C TRP A 57 8.58 2.48 1.41
N GLU A 58 9.61 3.22 1.84
CA GLU A 58 10.40 2.87 3.03
C GLU A 58 9.52 2.84 4.30
N TYR A 59 8.67 3.84 4.48
CA TYR A 59 7.74 3.87 5.62
C TYR A 59 6.63 2.81 5.49
N MET A 60 6.21 2.47 4.27
CA MET A 60 5.28 1.38 4.02
C MET A 60 5.87 0.03 4.45
N GLU A 61 7.11 -0.26 4.06
CA GLU A 61 7.81 -1.48 4.46
C GLU A 61 8.06 -1.54 5.98
N THR A 62 8.45 -0.41 6.57
CA THR A 62 8.59 -0.30 8.03
C THR A 62 7.27 -0.59 8.74
N MET A 63 6.18 -0.01 8.26
CA MET A 63 4.84 -0.21 8.81
C MET A 63 4.40 -1.67 8.74
N TRP A 64 4.65 -2.34 7.61
CA TRP A 64 4.36 -3.76 7.42
C TRP A 64 5.20 -4.65 8.35
N LYS A 65 6.52 -4.41 8.46
CA LYS A 65 7.41 -5.13 9.39
C LYS A 65 6.98 -5.02 10.85
N GLU A 66 6.33 -3.92 11.22
CA GLU A 66 5.77 -3.73 12.56
C GLU A 66 4.33 -4.28 12.73
N GLY A 67 3.83 -5.06 11.76
CA GLY A 67 2.51 -5.71 11.79
C GLY A 67 1.35 -4.72 11.72
N LYS A 68 1.50 -3.61 10.98
CA LYS A 68 0.48 -2.56 10.89
C LYS A 68 -0.04 -2.43 9.46
N GLU A 69 -1.35 -2.25 9.34
CA GLU A 69 -2.03 -2.11 8.05
C GLU A 69 -2.23 -0.64 7.65
N PRO A 70 -1.82 -0.25 6.42
CA PRO A 70 -2.02 1.08 5.88
C PRO A 70 -3.49 1.44 5.75
N GLN A 71 -3.82 2.71 5.97
CA GLN A 71 -5.16 3.22 5.68
C GLN A 71 -5.37 3.46 4.18
N ASP A 72 -6.61 3.35 3.73
CA ASP A 72 -7.07 3.60 2.36
C ASP A 72 -6.46 4.87 1.71
N LYS A 73 -6.28 5.94 2.50
CA LYS A 73 -5.71 7.21 2.02
C LYS A 73 -4.32 7.05 1.38
N VAL A 74 -3.54 6.05 1.79
CA VAL A 74 -2.23 5.73 1.21
C VAL A 74 -2.39 5.29 -0.24
N PHE A 75 -3.28 4.33 -0.47
CA PHE A 75 -3.57 3.79 -1.79
C PHE A 75 -4.26 4.82 -2.68
N LEU A 76 -5.21 5.58 -2.14
CA LEU A 76 -5.87 6.65 -2.88
C LEU A 76 -4.89 7.73 -3.34
N GLU A 77 -3.91 8.11 -2.52
CA GLU A 77 -2.88 9.05 -2.94
C GLU A 77 -1.98 8.46 -4.03
N TRP A 78 -1.61 7.19 -3.92
CA TRP A 78 -0.84 6.53 -4.98
C TRP A 78 -1.61 6.43 -6.30
N VAL A 79 -2.90 6.09 -6.27
CA VAL A 79 -3.78 6.07 -7.45
C VAL A 79 -3.86 7.45 -8.09
N ARG A 80 -3.90 8.53 -7.30
CA ARG A 80 -3.83 9.90 -7.82
C ARG A 80 -2.51 10.19 -8.52
N GLN A 81 -1.38 9.73 -7.97
CA GLN A 81 -0.08 9.86 -8.64
C GLN A 81 -0.07 9.12 -9.98
N CYS A 82 -0.63 7.90 -10.03
CA CYS A 82 -0.78 7.17 -11.28
C CYS A 82 -1.65 7.94 -12.29
N GLY A 83 -2.77 8.53 -11.84
CA GLY A 83 -3.66 9.31 -12.71
C GLY A 83 -3.03 10.62 -13.23
N GLY A 84 -2.08 11.19 -12.47
CA GLY A 84 -1.37 12.42 -12.81
C GLY A 84 -0.23 12.26 -13.81
N ALA A 85 0.26 11.05 -14.04
CA ALA A 85 1.27 10.80 -15.06
C ALA A 85 0.71 11.03 -16.48
N GLU A 86 1.51 11.62 -17.38
CA GLU A 86 1.04 11.97 -18.73
C GLU A 86 1.03 10.77 -19.67
N LYS A 87 2.08 9.93 -19.58
CA LYS A 87 2.30 8.81 -20.50
C LYS A 87 1.70 7.53 -19.96
N THR A 88 1.02 6.80 -20.83
CA THR A 88 0.42 5.49 -20.53
C THR A 88 1.42 4.50 -19.92
N GLU A 89 2.66 4.48 -20.41
CA GLU A 89 3.72 3.60 -19.92
C GLU A 89 4.11 3.91 -18.47
N GLU A 90 4.15 5.20 -18.12
CA GLU A 90 4.45 5.66 -16.77
C GLU A 90 3.31 5.33 -15.81
N LYS A 91 2.06 5.54 -16.24
CA LYS A 91 0.87 5.12 -15.48
C LYS A 91 0.90 3.63 -15.15
N MET A 92 1.21 2.81 -16.17
CA MET A 92 1.34 1.36 -16.02
C MET A 92 2.48 0.97 -15.07
N ALA A 93 3.63 1.65 -15.16
CA ALA A 93 4.75 1.41 -14.26
C ALA A 93 4.36 1.70 -12.79
N LEU A 94 3.73 2.85 -12.53
CA LEU A 94 3.27 3.23 -11.18
C LEU A 94 2.18 2.27 -10.66
N ALA A 95 1.25 1.85 -11.51
CA ALA A 95 0.22 0.89 -11.11
C ALA A 95 0.80 -0.51 -10.83
N ASN A 96 1.81 -0.95 -11.60
CA ASN A 96 2.51 -2.20 -11.33
C ASN A 96 3.25 -2.16 -9.98
N ILE A 97 3.82 -1.01 -9.60
CA ILE A 97 4.41 -0.84 -8.27
C ILE A 97 3.34 -1.04 -7.18
N LEU A 98 2.15 -0.45 -7.34
CA LEU A 98 1.04 -0.63 -6.40
C LEU A 98 0.68 -2.11 -6.26
N PHE A 99 0.42 -2.81 -7.37
CA PHE A 99 0.03 -4.22 -7.33
C PHE A 99 1.10 -5.10 -6.72
N ARG A 100 2.38 -4.85 -7.02
CA ARG A 100 3.50 -5.56 -6.40
C ARG A 100 3.45 -5.43 -4.88
N TYR A 101 3.23 -4.23 -4.36
CA TYR A 101 3.18 -4.01 -2.90
C TYR A 101 1.91 -4.57 -2.26
N LEU A 102 0.75 -4.49 -2.91
CA LEU A 102 -0.47 -5.14 -2.43
C LEU A 102 -0.27 -6.66 -2.32
N CYS A 103 0.38 -7.29 -3.30
CA CYS A 103 0.68 -8.71 -3.26
C CYS A 103 1.75 -9.04 -2.20
N THR A 104 2.87 -8.30 -2.20
CA THR A 104 4.01 -8.55 -1.29
C THR A 104 3.62 -8.44 0.18
N PHE A 105 2.73 -7.49 0.50
CA PHE A 105 2.30 -7.24 1.86
C PHE A 105 0.95 -7.89 2.20
N GLU A 106 0.40 -8.69 1.28
CA GLU A 106 -0.91 -9.35 1.40
C GLU A 106 -2.04 -8.38 1.80
N ILE A 107 -2.03 -7.18 1.22
CA ILE A 107 -3.00 -6.14 1.55
C ILE A 107 -4.20 -6.22 0.59
N PHE A 108 -5.39 -6.24 1.16
CA PHE A 108 -6.67 -6.20 0.45
C PHE A 108 -7.36 -4.85 0.70
N PRO A 109 -7.24 -3.87 -0.22
CA PRO A 109 -7.87 -2.57 -0.04
C PRO A 109 -9.39 -2.65 0.06
N GLN A 110 -9.99 -1.68 0.75
CA GLN A 110 -11.43 -1.57 0.84
C GLN A 110 -12.05 -1.23 -0.54
N LEU A 111 -13.32 -1.56 -0.70
CA LEU A 111 -14.06 -1.37 -1.96
C LEU A 111 -13.90 0.03 -2.59
N PRO A 112 -13.95 1.15 -1.84
CA PRO A 112 -13.77 2.48 -2.43
C PRO A 112 -12.39 2.68 -3.08
N VAL A 113 -11.34 2.04 -2.54
CA VAL A 113 -10.00 2.08 -3.14
C VAL A 113 -9.97 1.26 -4.42
N ILE A 114 -10.59 0.08 -4.41
CA ILE A 114 -10.69 -0.80 -5.58
C ILE A 114 -11.45 -0.10 -6.71
N GLU A 115 -12.50 0.65 -6.40
CA GLU A 115 -13.26 1.45 -7.37
C GLU A 115 -12.40 2.52 -8.04
N GLU A 116 -11.58 3.25 -7.27
CA GLU A 116 -10.66 4.25 -7.82
C GLU A 116 -9.54 3.62 -8.66
N ILE A 117 -9.02 2.45 -8.26
CA ILE A 117 -8.08 1.68 -9.09
C ILE A 117 -8.75 1.28 -10.41
N ALA A 118 -9.94 0.67 -10.36
CA ALA A 118 -10.66 0.25 -11.56
C ALA A 118 -10.94 1.42 -12.51
N LYS A 119 -11.32 2.58 -11.94
CA LYS A 119 -11.53 3.82 -12.69
C LYS A 119 -10.26 4.31 -13.36
N LEU A 120 -9.11 4.31 -12.67
CA LEU A 120 -7.82 4.68 -13.27
C LEU A 120 -7.52 3.88 -14.54
N PHE A 121 -7.69 2.56 -14.48
CA PHE A 121 -7.44 1.65 -15.61
C PHE A 121 -8.44 1.87 -16.75
N LYS A 122 -9.72 2.06 -16.41
CA LYS A 122 -10.75 2.39 -17.39
C LYS A 122 -10.45 3.70 -18.12
N ASP A 123 -10.18 4.76 -17.38
CA ASP A 123 -10.00 6.11 -17.91
C ASP A 123 -8.66 6.26 -18.66
N SER A 124 -7.61 5.58 -18.22
CA SER A 124 -6.27 5.73 -18.80
C SER A 124 -5.98 4.74 -19.94
N LEU A 125 -6.58 3.55 -19.91
CA LEU A 125 -6.21 2.46 -20.81
C LEU A 125 -7.41 1.86 -21.57
N GLY A 126 -8.63 2.32 -21.29
CA GLY A 126 -9.85 1.75 -21.88
C GLY A 126 -10.16 0.35 -21.39
N TRP A 127 -9.62 -0.07 -20.23
CA TRP A 127 -9.84 -1.41 -19.70
C TRP A 127 -11.26 -1.57 -19.14
N SER A 128 -11.78 -2.80 -19.23
CA SER A 128 -13.03 -3.19 -18.61
C SER A 128 -12.78 -3.91 -17.29
N SER A 129 -13.43 -3.48 -16.22
CA SER A 129 -13.36 -4.11 -14.90
C SER A 129 -14.72 -4.69 -14.49
N HIS A 130 -14.72 -5.88 -13.87
CA HIS A 130 -15.94 -6.52 -13.37
C HIS A 130 -15.74 -7.00 -11.95
N TYR A 131 -16.70 -6.70 -11.06
CA TYR A 131 -16.76 -7.31 -9.75
C TYR A 131 -17.32 -8.73 -9.88
N VAL A 132 -16.54 -9.70 -9.43
CA VAL A 132 -16.89 -11.11 -9.56
C VAL A 132 -16.75 -11.81 -8.22
N LYS A 133 -17.58 -12.83 -8.03
CA LYS A 133 -17.39 -13.83 -6.97
C LYS A 133 -16.84 -15.09 -7.62
N LEU A 134 -15.69 -15.54 -7.14
CA LEU A 134 -15.06 -16.76 -7.66
C LEU A 134 -15.80 -18.00 -7.19
N SER A 135 -15.83 -19.00 -8.07
CA SER A 135 -16.27 -20.34 -7.72
C SER A 135 -15.14 -21.10 -7.02
N SER A 136 -15.46 -22.22 -6.36
CA SER A 136 -14.46 -23.10 -5.74
C SER A 136 -13.41 -23.67 -6.70
N ARG A 137 -13.62 -23.53 -8.03
CA ARG A 137 -12.67 -23.94 -9.07
C ARG A 137 -11.65 -22.86 -9.45
N GLY A 138 -11.68 -21.68 -8.83
CA GLY A 138 -10.71 -20.61 -9.12
C GLY A 138 -10.89 -19.93 -10.49
N ARG A 139 -11.90 -20.33 -11.30
CA ARG A 139 -12.20 -19.71 -12.59
C ARG A 139 -13.01 -18.41 -12.44
N CYS A 140 -12.54 -17.34 -13.06
CA CYS A 140 -13.21 -16.05 -13.12
C CYS A 140 -14.45 -16.11 -14.04
N PRO A 141 -15.65 -15.72 -13.58
CA PRO A 141 -16.86 -15.77 -14.41
C PRO A 141 -16.90 -14.69 -15.51
N ALA A 142 -16.13 -13.61 -15.40
CA ALA A 142 -16.14 -12.51 -16.37
C ALA A 142 -15.15 -12.75 -17.52
N CYS A 143 -13.87 -12.98 -17.23
CA CYS A 143 -12.85 -13.21 -18.26
C CYS A 143 -12.61 -14.68 -18.60
N ARG A 144 -13.16 -15.62 -17.80
CA ARG A 144 -13.00 -17.08 -17.95
C ARG A 144 -11.60 -17.63 -17.70
N GLU A 145 -10.64 -16.78 -17.34
CA GLU A 145 -9.31 -17.18 -16.89
C GLU A 145 -9.36 -17.90 -15.54
N GLU A 146 -8.37 -18.75 -15.30
CA GLU A 146 -8.20 -19.53 -14.08
C GLU A 146 -7.13 -18.86 -13.21
N LEU A 147 -7.43 -18.63 -11.93
CA LEU A 147 -6.43 -18.10 -11.00
C LEU A 147 -5.28 -19.10 -10.83
N GLU A 148 -4.08 -18.58 -10.62
CA GLU A 148 -2.91 -19.40 -10.28
C GLU A 148 -3.21 -20.26 -9.04
N CYS A 149 -2.99 -21.57 -9.18
CA CYS A 149 -3.08 -22.48 -8.06
C CYS A 149 -1.84 -22.27 -7.19
N LEU A 150 -2.05 -21.90 -5.92
CA LEU A 150 -1.01 -21.80 -4.89
C LEU A 150 -0.55 -23.21 -4.49
N GLY A 151 0.06 -23.93 -5.41
CA GLY A 151 0.76 -25.17 -5.11
C GLY A 151 2.16 -24.82 -4.63
N VAL A 152 2.39 -24.88 -3.33
CA VAL A 152 3.75 -24.85 -2.79
C VAL A 152 4.40 -26.17 -3.20
N ASP A 153 5.44 -26.09 -4.02
CA ASP A 153 6.18 -27.30 -4.39
C ASP A 153 7.02 -27.81 -3.21
N GLU A 154 7.56 -29.03 -3.31
CA GLU A 154 8.27 -29.65 -2.21
C GLU A 154 9.54 -28.88 -1.81
N GLU A 155 10.16 -28.16 -2.74
CA GLU A 155 11.37 -27.38 -2.51
C GLU A 155 11.04 -26.07 -1.79
N GLU A 156 10.01 -25.35 -2.26
CA GLU A 156 9.50 -24.16 -1.60
C GLU A 156 8.99 -24.50 -0.19
N PHE A 157 8.30 -25.63 -0.03
CA PHE A 157 7.85 -26.10 1.29
C PHE A 157 9.02 -26.35 2.24
N LYS A 158 10.11 -26.98 1.78
CA LYS A 158 11.32 -27.21 2.58
C LYS A 158 11.99 -25.91 3.00
N GLN A 159 12.01 -24.90 2.14
CA GLN A 159 12.58 -23.58 2.45
C GLN A 159 11.75 -22.80 3.49
N LEU A 160 10.44 -23.06 3.54
CA LEU A 160 9.52 -22.46 4.50
C LEU A 160 9.49 -23.19 5.85
N GLN A 161 10.08 -24.38 5.96
CA GLN A 161 10.13 -25.10 7.23
C GLN A 161 11.05 -24.36 8.21
N PRO A 162 10.60 -24.10 9.45
CA PRO A 162 11.49 -23.60 10.48
C PRO A 162 12.62 -24.61 10.71
N TYR A 163 13.87 -24.13 10.78
CA TYR A 163 15.02 -24.98 11.09
C TYR A 163 14.72 -25.83 12.35
N PRO A 164 15.02 -27.14 12.33
CA PRO A 164 14.87 -27.96 13.52
C PRO A 164 15.75 -27.36 14.62
N VAL A 165 15.10 -26.94 15.71
CA VAL A 165 15.78 -26.54 16.95
C VAL A 165 16.38 -27.81 17.53
N ILE A 166 17.70 -27.96 17.40
CA ILE A 166 18.49 -29.06 17.98
C ILE A 166 18.70 -28.79 19.47
#